data_AF-A0AAE1LNZ9-F1
#
_entry.id   AF-A0AAE1LNZ9-F1
#
_cell.length_a   1.000
_cell.length_b   1.000
_cell.length_c   1.000
_cell.angle_alpha   90.00
_cell.angle_beta   90.00
_cell.angle_gamma   90.00
#
_symmetry.space_group_name_H-M   'P 1'
#
loop_
_entity.id
_entity.type
_entity.pdbx_description
1 polymer ?
#
loop_
_entity_poly.entity_id
_entity_poly.type
_entity_poly.pdbx_seq_one_letter_code
_entity_poly.pdbx_strand_id
1 'polypeptide(L)'
;MSLTEKSSSKSFGGVQKTFSHDSKEVGCKMNFAIYLPPQAEDTKVPLIFWLSGLECNEQNFITKAGGQRAAAEFGVAIVCPDTSPRNMGGHGALICALKNPGKYKSVSAFAPICNPTEIPWGQKAFSGYLGGDKDQWAKYDATLLLKNYAGPPMDILIDQGMSDPFLEKLLPENFVKACQAVNMPVVLQKREGYDHGYYFIATFIYDHIRHHYQYLKA
;
A
#
# COMPACT_ATOMS: atom_id res chain seq x y z
N MET A 1 17.23 16.70 8.69
CA MET A 1 17.45 15.27 8.41
C MET A 1 18.21 15.21 7.10
N SER A 2 19.38 14.60 7.05
CA SER A 2 20.18 14.47 5.81
C SER A 2 19.81 13.19 5.07
N LEU A 3 19.60 13.29 3.76
CA LEU A 3 19.41 12.14 2.88
C LEU A 3 20.74 11.78 2.21
N THR A 4 21.07 10.49 2.15
CA THR A 4 22.20 9.96 1.38
C THR A 4 21.68 9.18 0.18
N GLU A 5 21.95 9.64 -1.03
CA GLU A 5 21.62 8.89 -2.25
C GLU A 5 22.49 7.62 -2.34
N LYS A 6 21.85 6.47 -2.52
CA LYS A 6 22.50 5.16 -2.64
C LYS A 6 22.59 4.69 -4.08
N SER A 7 21.57 4.99 -4.88
CA SER A 7 21.52 4.64 -6.30
C SER A 7 20.61 5.60 -7.06
N SER A 8 20.89 5.74 -8.36
CA SER A 8 20.12 6.53 -9.30
C SER A 8 20.22 5.87 -10.68
N SER A 9 19.09 5.66 -11.35
CA SER A 9 19.03 4.99 -12.65
C SER A 9 17.89 5.55 -13.49
N LYS A 10 18.16 5.84 -14.77
CA LYS A 10 17.10 6.25 -15.71
C LYS A 10 16.08 5.12 -15.89
N SER A 11 14.80 5.46 -15.95
CA SER A 11 13.71 4.50 -16.16
C SER A 11 12.50 5.21 -16.77
N PHE A 12 12.09 4.79 -17.98
CA PHE A 12 10.94 5.33 -18.72
C PHE A 12 10.94 6.87 -18.83
N GLY A 13 12.09 7.47 -19.14
CA GLY A 13 12.25 8.93 -19.22
C GLY A 13 12.43 9.64 -17.87
N GLY A 14 12.00 9.02 -16.76
CA GLY A 14 12.22 9.49 -15.40
C GLY A 14 13.48 8.89 -14.74
N VAL A 15 13.53 8.98 -13.41
CA VAL A 15 14.63 8.45 -12.59
C VAL A 15 14.12 7.64 -11.41
N GLN A 16 14.66 6.42 -11.26
CA GLN A 16 14.52 5.59 -10.07
C GLN A 16 15.70 5.85 -9.15
N LYS A 17 15.44 6.26 -7.92
CA LYS A 17 16.46 6.52 -6.90
C LYS A 17 16.22 5.70 -5.64
N THR A 18 17.28 5.42 -4.91
CA THR A 18 17.22 4.90 -3.53
C THR A 18 17.99 5.83 -2.61
N PHE A 19 17.40 6.15 -1.45
CA PHE A 19 18.01 6.99 -0.43
C PHE A 19 18.11 6.24 0.90
N SER A 20 18.99 6.73 1.76
CA SER A 20 19.13 6.31 3.14
C SER A 20 19.11 7.51 4.08
N HIS A 21 18.49 7.38 5.24
CA HIS A 21 18.46 8.42 6.27
C HIS A 21 18.32 7.83 7.67
N ASP A 22 18.75 8.55 8.70
CA ASP A 22 18.45 8.19 10.08
C ASP A 22 17.01 8.62 10.41
N SER A 23 16.15 7.69 10.80
CA SER A 23 14.76 7.96 11.22
C SER A 23 14.68 8.11 12.74
N LYS A 24 14.04 9.19 13.17
CA LYS A 24 13.77 9.41 14.60
C LYS A 24 12.60 8.55 15.10
N GLU A 25 11.65 8.26 14.21
CA GLU A 25 10.41 7.54 14.49
C GLU A 25 10.67 6.05 14.76
N VAL A 26 11.58 5.42 13.99
CA VAL A 26 11.96 4.01 14.20
C VAL A 26 13.32 3.83 14.89
N GLY A 27 14.04 4.93 15.17
CA GLY A 27 15.29 4.91 15.93
C GLY A 27 16.47 4.23 15.22
N CYS A 28 16.41 4.07 13.90
CA CYS A 28 17.46 3.43 13.11
C CYS A 28 17.58 4.04 11.71
N LYS A 29 18.60 3.60 10.96
CA LYS A 29 18.79 3.98 9.57
C LYS A 29 17.78 3.25 8.69
N MET A 30 17.04 4.03 7.90
CA MET A 30 16.02 3.54 6.96
C MET A 30 16.43 3.81 5.53
N ASN A 31 15.98 2.95 4.61
CA ASN A 31 16.04 3.21 3.18
C ASN A 31 14.63 3.45 2.63
N PHE A 32 14.56 4.18 1.53
CA PHE A 32 13.37 4.23 0.69
C PHE A 32 13.78 4.41 -0.76
N ALA A 33 12.97 3.87 -1.66
CA ALA A 33 13.09 4.12 -3.09
C ALA A 33 12.06 5.15 -3.54
N ILE A 34 12.41 5.96 -4.54
CA ILE A 34 11.50 6.89 -5.18
C ILE A 34 11.66 6.80 -6.70
N TYR A 35 10.54 6.64 -7.40
CA TYR A 35 10.46 6.91 -8.83
C TYR A 35 9.96 8.34 -9.05
N LEU A 36 10.72 9.11 -9.80
CA LEU A 36 10.34 10.43 -10.28
C LEU A 36 10.06 10.33 -11.79
N PRO A 37 8.84 10.65 -12.24
CA PRO A 37 8.48 10.63 -13.65
C PRO A 37 9.16 11.81 -14.39
N PRO A 38 9.27 11.80 -15.72
CA PRO A 38 9.94 12.88 -16.47
C PRO A 38 9.36 14.27 -16.20
N GLN A 39 8.05 14.37 -15.95
CA GLN A 39 7.36 15.63 -15.63
C GLN A 39 7.84 16.27 -14.33
N ALA A 40 8.49 15.51 -13.44
CA ALA A 40 9.04 16.02 -12.18
C ALA A 40 10.27 16.92 -12.38
N GLU A 41 10.84 16.99 -13.58
CA GLU A 41 11.90 17.95 -13.92
C GLU A 41 11.37 19.38 -13.99
N ASP A 42 10.13 19.57 -14.46
CA ASP A 42 9.54 20.88 -14.73
C ASP A 42 8.51 21.32 -13.69
N THR A 43 7.76 20.36 -13.12
CA THR A 43 6.64 20.68 -12.22
C THR A 43 6.56 19.73 -11.02
N LYS A 44 5.83 20.17 -9.98
CA LYS A 44 5.46 19.28 -8.89
C LYS A 44 4.49 18.24 -9.41
N VAL A 45 4.77 16.99 -9.09
CA VAL A 45 3.93 15.84 -9.43
C VAL A 45 3.26 15.28 -8.18
N PRO A 46 2.06 14.70 -8.29
CA PRO A 46 1.43 14.00 -7.18
C PRO A 46 2.21 12.73 -6.82
N LEU A 47 1.98 12.23 -5.60
CA LEU A 47 2.74 11.13 -5.01
C LEU A 47 1.83 9.96 -4.62
N ILE A 48 2.25 8.75 -5.00
CA ILE A 48 1.70 7.48 -4.51
C ILE A 48 2.70 6.87 -3.52
N PHE A 49 2.21 6.47 -2.34
CA PHE A 49 2.98 5.65 -1.40
C PHE A 49 2.67 4.18 -1.65
N TRP A 50 3.70 3.39 -1.93
CA TRP A 50 3.61 1.94 -2.03
C TRP A 50 4.15 1.29 -0.75
N LEU A 51 3.33 0.54 -0.03
CA LEU A 51 3.78 -0.23 1.12
C LEU A 51 3.93 -1.70 0.71
N SER A 52 5.14 -2.25 0.85
CA SER A 52 5.42 -3.65 0.49
C SER A 52 4.98 -4.65 1.57
N GLY A 53 4.88 -5.92 1.19
CA GLY A 53 4.55 -7.04 2.07
C GLY A 53 5.74 -7.58 2.87
N LEU A 54 5.52 -8.75 3.49
CA LEU A 54 6.52 -9.39 4.33
C LEU A 54 7.75 -9.79 3.52
N GLU A 55 8.89 -9.80 4.20
CA GLU A 55 10.20 -10.15 3.60
C GLU A 55 10.64 -9.25 2.43
N CYS A 56 9.90 -8.16 2.15
CA CYS A 56 10.28 -7.17 1.18
C CYS A 56 11.17 -6.08 1.78
N ASN A 57 11.87 -5.38 0.89
CA ASN A 57 12.52 -4.11 1.13
C ASN A 57 12.07 -3.08 0.07
N GLU A 58 12.75 -1.93 -0.01
CA GLU A 58 12.44 -0.88 -0.97
C GLU A 58 12.68 -1.27 -2.44
N GLN A 59 13.41 -2.37 -2.71
CA GLN A 59 13.76 -2.83 -4.05
C GLN A 59 12.68 -3.73 -4.70
N ASN A 60 11.91 -4.48 -3.92
CA ASN A 60 10.99 -5.50 -4.45
C ASN A 60 10.00 -4.91 -5.47
N PHE A 61 9.33 -3.81 -5.11
CA PHE A 61 8.38 -3.15 -6.00
C PHE A 61 9.05 -2.60 -7.24
N ILE A 62 10.13 -1.84 -7.06
CA ILE A 62 10.78 -1.12 -8.16
C ILE A 62 11.45 -2.06 -9.16
N THR A 63 11.75 -3.30 -8.78
CA THR A 63 12.34 -4.30 -9.67
C THR A 63 11.32 -5.25 -10.29
N LYS A 64 10.20 -5.54 -9.59
CA LYS A 64 9.28 -6.63 -9.99
C LYS A 64 7.89 -6.18 -10.42
N ALA A 65 7.42 -5.00 -9.96
CA ALA A 65 6.05 -4.57 -10.25
C ALA A 65 5.90 -3.95 -11.63
N GLY A 66 6.94 -3.33 -12.21
CA GLY A 66 6.85 -2.66 -13.51
C GLY A 66 5.98 -1.39 -13.50
N GLY A 67 5.75 -0.79 -12.33
CA GLY A 67 4.89 0.39 -12.18
C GLY A 67 5.46 1.68 -12.81
N GLN A 68 6.76 1.75 -13.07
CA GLN A 68 7.42 2.98 -13.56
C GLN A 68 6.89 3.44 -14.92
N ARG A 69 6.53 2.50 -15.82
CA ARG A 69 5.97 2.86 -17.13
C ARG A 69 4.66 3.63 -16.97
N ALA A 70 3.73 3.12 -16.16
CA ALA A 70 2.46 3.79 -15.89
C ALA A 70 2.67 5.11 -15.14
N ALA A 71 3.61 5.12 -14.19
CA ALA A 71 3.94 6.32 -13.43
C ALA A 71 4.48 7.45 -14.32
N ALA A 72 5.33 7.12 -15.30
CA ALA A 72 5.81 8.06 -16.31
C ALA A 72 4.68 8.59 -17.20
N GLU A 73 3.81 7.69 -17.66
CA GLU A 73 2.66 8.02 -18.52
C GLU A 73 1.69 8.98 -17.82
N PHE A 74 1.36 8.72 -16.56
CA PHE A 74 0.43 9.52 -15.78
C PHE A 74 1.09 10.71 -15.05
N GLY A 75 2.43 10.81 -15.07
CA GLY A 75 3.16 11.87 -14.39
C GLY A 75 2.98 11.85 -12.88
N VAL A 76 3.07 10.66 -12.26
CA VAL A 76 2.98 10.49 -10.81
C VAL A 76 4.30 9.96 -10.23
N ALA A 77 4.71 10.47 -9.08
CA ALA A 77 5.83 9.90 -8.33
C ALA A 77 5.38 8.70 -7.49
N ILE A 78 6.29 7.74 -7.25
CA ILE A 78 6.04 6.60 -6.37
C ILE A 78 7.14 6.50 -5.33
N VAL A 79 6.78 6.51 -4.05
CA VAL A 79 7.71 6.25 -2.93
C VAL A 79 7.44 4.87 -2.34
N CYS A 80 8.51 4.09 -2.19
CA CYS A 80 8.50 2.77 -1.57
C CYS A 80 9.43 2.80 -0.33
N PRO A 81 8.91 2.98 0.90
CA PRO A 81 9.72 2.84 2.09
C PRO A 81 10.13 1.37 2.28
N ASP A 82 11.28 1.16 2.93
CA ASP A 82 11.66 -0.16 3.42
C ASP A 82 10.63 -0.64 4.46
N THR A 83 10.32 -1.93 4.41
CA THR A 83 9.28 -2.57 5.22
C THR A 83 9.81 -3.34 6.41
N SER A 84 11.13 -3.32 6.68
CA SER A 84 11.81 -3.94 7.83
C SER A 84 11.12 -5.22 8.30
N PRO A 85 11.62 -6.40 7.89
CA PRO A 85 10.97 -7.63 7.39
C PRO A 85 9.53 -8.03 7.84
N ARG A 86 8.68 -7.13 8.32
CA ARG A 86 7.59 -7.47 9.25
C ARG A 86 6.22 -6.88 8.92
N ASN A 87 6.01 -6.28 7.75
CA ASN A 87 4.72 -5.66 7.45
C ASN A 87 3.95 -6.27 6.28
N MET A 88 2.64 -6.02 6.28
CA MET A 88 1.69 -6.49 5.26
C MET A 88 1.17 -5.27 4.51
N GLY A 89 1.83 -4.92 3.41
CA GLY A 89 1.65 -3.67 2.67
C GLY A 89 0.20 -3.23 2.43
N GLY A 90 -0.64 -4.13 1.90
CA GLY A 90 -2.05 -3.83 1.64
C GLY A 90 -2.85 -3.50 2.91
N HIS A 91 -2.58 -4.20 4.02
CA HIS A 91 -3.16 -3.90 5.32
C HIS A 91 -2.76 -2.51 5.82
N GLY A 92 -1.46 -2.20 5.73
CA GLY A 92 -0.91 -0.91 6.12
C GLY A 92 -1.50 0.24 5.31
N ALA A 93 -1.69 0.06 4.00
CA ALA A 93 -2.26 1.10 3.12
C ALA A 93 -3.69 1.46 3.54
N LEU A 94 -4.55 0.46 3.76
CA LEU A 94 -5.92 0.65 4.23
C LEU A 94 -5.96 1.39 5.57
N ILE A 95 -5.14 0.98 6.54
CA ILE A 95 -5.09 1.63 7.86
C ILE A 95 -4.59 3.06 7.78
N CYS A 96 -3.52 3.30 7.05
CA CYS A 96 -2.96 4.63 6.88
C CYS A 96 -4.01 5.60 6.35
N ALA A 97 -4.78 5.17 5.35
CA ALA A 97 -5.85 5.98 4.80
C ALA A 97 -7.00 6.21 5.80
N LEU A 98 -7.48 5.16 6.45
CA LEU A 98 -8.60 5.24 7.40
C LEU A 98 -8.28 6.06 8.66
N LYS A 99 -7.05 5.99 9.17
CA LYS A 99 -6.61 6.73 10.37
C LYS A 99 -6.22 8.18 10.08
N ASN A 100 -6.14 8.57 8.82
CA ASN A 100 -5.74 9.92 8.40
C ASN A 100 -6.77 10.52 7.43
N PRO A 101 -8.01 10.73 7.87
CA PRO A 101 -9.08 11.23 7.01
C PRO A 101 -8.69 12.55 6.35
N GLY A 102 -8.89 12.65 5.04
CA GLY A 102 -8.57 13.83 4.23
C GLY A 102 -7.10 13.98 3.81
N LYS A 103 -6.16 13.16 4.32
CA LYS A 103 -4.76 13.20 3.88
C LYS A 103 -4.50 12.43 2.59
N TYR A 104 -5.26 11.38 2.34
CA TYR A 104 -5.16 10.55 1.13
C TYR A 104 -6.40 10.75 0.25
N LYS A 105 -6.18 10.84 -1.07
CA LYS A 105 -7.27 11.07 -2.05
C LYS A 105 -7.95 9.77 -2.49
N SER A 106 -7.21 8.66 -2.46
CA SER A 106 -7.68 7.31 -2.79
C SER A 106 -6.75 6.30 -2.13
N VAL A 107 -7.21 5.05 -1.99
CA VAL A 107 -6.40 3.93 -1.51
C VAL A 107 -6.65 2.70 -2.36
N SER A 108 -5.61 1.95 -2.65
CA SER A 108 -5.75 0.64 -3.28
C SER A 108 -4.83 -0.38 -2.64
N ALA A 109 -5.15 -1.66 -2.79
CA ALA A 109 -4.35 -2.74 -2.24
C ALA A 109 -4.41 -4.01 -3.09
N PHE A 110 -3.28 -4.73 -3.14
CA PHE A 110 -3.19 -6.09 -3.66
C PHE A 110 -3.18 -7.07 -2.48
N ALA A 111 -4.05 -8.08 -2.53
CA ALA A 111 -4.13 -9.16 -1.54
C ALA A 111 -4.00 -8.69 -0.07
N PRO A 112 -4.76 -7.67 0.38
CA PRO A 112 -4.60 -7.10 1.72
C PRO A 112 -5.09 -8.04 2.83
N ILE A 113 -4.39 -8.07 3.97
CA ILE A 113 -4.99 -8.54 5.21
C ILE A 113 -5.99 -7.51 5.71
N CYS A 114 -7.26 -7.80 5.51
CA CYS A 114 -8.36 -6.90 5.79
C CYS A 114 -8.84 -6.93 7.24
N ASN A 115 -8.79 -8.10 7.87
CA ASN A 115 -9.37 -8.32 9.20
C ASN A 115 -8.43 -9.17 10.08
N PRO A 116 -7.22 -8.66 10.40
CA PRO A 116 -6.20 -9.39 11.16
C PRO A 116 -6.65 -9.87 12.56
N THR A 117 -7.63 -9.22 13.18
CA THR A 117 -8.15 -9.63 14.49
C THR A 117 -8.86 -10.99 14.46
N GLU A 118 -9.34 -11.43 13.30
CA GLU A 118 -10.11 -12.66 13.12
C GLU A 118 -9.24 -13.85 12.66
N ILE A 119 -7.92 -13.66 12.52
CA ILE A 119 -7.01 -14.71 12.00
C ILE A 119 -5.78 -14.92 12.89
N PRO A 120 -5.26 -16.15 12.99
CA PRO A 120 -4.11 -16.45 13.85
C PRO A 120 -2.86 -15.61 13.55
N TRP A 121 -2.62 -15.25 12.28
CA TRP A 121 -1.45 -14.46 11.90
C TRP A 121 -1.50 -13.06 12.50
N GLY A 122 -2.65 -12.38 12.36
CA GLY A 122 -2.84 -11.04 12.90
C GLY A 122 -2.88 -11.04 14.42
N GLN A 123 -3.56 -12.02 15.04
CA GLN A 123 -3.57 -12.19 16.49
C GLN A 123 -2.16 -12.42 17.07
N LYS A 124 -1.33 -13.24 16.41
CA LYS A 124 0.08 -13.45 16.80
C LYS A 124 0.91 -12.17 16.67
N ALA A 125 0.74 -11.41 15.57
CA ALA A 125 1.48 -10.16 15.39
C ALA A 125 1.06 -9.11 16.42
N PHE A 126 -0.25 -8.92 16.63
CA PHE A 126 -0.77 -7.93 17.58
C PHE A 126 -0.50 -8.29 19.03
N SER A 127 -0.60 -9.55 19.42
CA SER A 127 -0.17 -9.95 20.77
C SER A 127 1.31 -9.63 21.01
N GLY A 128 2.17 -9.83 20.01
CA GLY A 128 3.60 -9.51 20.11
C GLY A 128 3.91 -8.01 20.19
N TYR A 129 3.20 -7.17 19.43
CA TYR A 129 3.50 -5.73 19.36
C TYR A 129 2.66 -4.85 20.30
N LEU A 130 1.42 -5.25 20.57
CA LEU A 130 0.40 -4.45 21.26
C LEU A 130 -0.06 -5.10 22.58
N GLY A 131 0.41 -6.32 22.90
CA GLY A 131 -0.04 -7.06 24.07
C GLY A 131 -1.41 -7.72 23.89
N GLY A 132 -2.01 -8.21 24.98
CA GLY A 132 -3.25 -8.99 24.95
C GLY A 132 -4.57 -8.21 24.87
N ASP A 133 -4.51 -6.86 24.87
CA ASP A 133 -5.69 -6.01 24.84
C ASP A 133 -6.27 -5.90 23.41
N LYS A 134 -7.40 -6.57 23.18
CA LYS A 134 -8.08 -6.59 21.88
C LYS A 134 -8.60 -5.22 21.45
N ASP A 135 -8.84 -4.30 22.38
CA ASP A 135 -9.26 -2.93 22.05
C ASP A 135 -8.11 -2.14 21.40
N GLN A 136 -6.86 -2.45 21.72
CA GLN A 136 -5.72 -1.90 20.98
C GLN A 136 -5.63 -2.46 19.56
N TRP A 137 -5.97 -3.74 19.39
CA TRP A 137 -5.89 -4.40 18.08
C TRP A 137 -6.89 -3.81 17.10
N ALA A 138 -8.09 -3.47 17.58
CA ALA A 138 -9.12 -2.82 16.77
C ALA A 138 -8.65 -1.50 16.14
N LYS A 139 -7.70 -0.79 16.77
CA LYS A 139 -7.11 0.46 16.23
C LYS A 139 -6.16 0.24 15.05
N TYR A 140 -5.86 -1.03 14.74
CA TYR A 140 -5.01 -1.46 13.64
C TYR A 140 -5.67 -2.59 12.85
N ASP A 141 -7.00 -2.65 12.81
CA ASP A 141 -7.74 -3.56 11.94
C ASP A 141 -8.55 -2.73 10.94
N ALA A 142 -8.27 -2.87 9.64
CA ALA A 142 -8.92 -2.05 8.62
C ALA A 142 -10.44 -2.22 8.61
N THR A 143 -10.93 -3.45 8.82
CA THR A 143 -12.36 -3.76 8.86
C THR A 143 -13.04 -3.14 10.09
N LEU A 144 -12.36 -3.14 11.25
CA LEU A 144 -12.91 -2.53 12.47
C LEU A 144 -12.81 -0.99 12.46
N LEU A 145 -11.71 -0.43 11.96
CA LEU A 145 -11.53 1.02 11.82
C LEU A 145 -12.61 1.64 10.94
N LEU A 146 -12.96 0.97 9.85
CA LEU A 146 -13.94 1.46 8.89
C LEU A 146 -15.33 1.70 9.51
N LYS A 147 -15.72 0.89 10.50
CA LYS A 147 -17.01 1.03 11.20
C LYS A 147 -17.18 2.39 11.89
N ASN A 148 -16.07 3.02 12.28
CA ASN A 148 -16.04 4.31 12.98
C ASN A 148 -15.40 5.42 12.11
N TYR A 149 -15.25 5.20 10.80
CA TYR A 149 -14.64 6.20 9.93
C TYR A 149 -15.58 7.40 9.75
N ALA A 150 -15.10 8.58 10.14
CA ALA A 150 -15.84 9.84 10.07
C ALA A 150 -15.21 10.84 9.08
N GLY A 151 -14.37 10.36 8.17
CA GLY A 151 -13.72 11.20 7.16
C GLY A 151 -14.54 11.35 5.87
N PRO A 152 -14.01 12.10 4.89
CA PRO A 152 -14.64 12.18 3.57
C PRO A 152 -14.68 10.79 2.92
N PRO A 153 -15.70 10.51 2.08
CA PRO A 153 -15.70 9.30 1.25
C PRO A 153 -14.43 9.21 0.42
N MET A 154 -13.93 8.00 0.28
CA MET A 154 -12.73 7.71 -0.50
C MET A 154 -12.97 6.44 -1.29
N ASP A 155 -12.61 6.46 -2.57
CA ASP A 155 -12.68 5.26 -3.38
C ASP A 155 -11.58 4.27 -3.01
N ILE A 156 -11.99 3.02 -2.82
CA ILE A 156 -11.12 1.91 -2.44
C ILE A 156 -11.11 0.87 -3.57
N LEU A 157 -9.93 0.57 -4.09
CA LEU A 157 -9.72 -0.51 -5.05
C LEU A 157 -8.93 -1.66 -4.42
N ILE A 158 -9.48 -2.87 -4.40
CA ILE A 158 -8.79 -4.06 -3.95
C ILE A 158 -8.72 -5.06 -5.09
N ASP A 159 -7.52 -5.55 -5.37
CA ASP A 159 -7.29 -6.66 -6.28
C ASP A 159 -6.89 -7.90 -5.47
N GLN A 160 -7.58 -9.02 -5.71
CA GLN A 160 -7.36 -10.30 -5.02
C GLN A 160 -7.19 -11.43 -6.03
N GLY A 161 -6.03 -12.09 -6.00
CA GLY A 161 -5.81 -13.35 -6.70
C GLY A 161 -6.66 -14.48 -6.09
N MET A 162 -7.38 -15.24 -6.92
CA MET A 162 -8.25 -16.33 -6.47
C MET A 162 -7.51 -17.66 -6.30
N SER A 163 -6.29 -17.76 -6.82
CA SER A 163 -5.36 -18.87 -6.59
C SER A 163 -4.31 -18.54 -5.52
N ASP A 164 -4.56 -17.48 -4.73
CA ASP A 164 -3.70 -17.07 -3.63
C ASP A 164 -3.75 -18.09 -2.47
N PRO A 165 -2.62 -18.71 -2.10
CA PRO A 165 -2.58 -19.71 -1.01
C PRO A 165 -2.88 -19.11 0.37
N PHE A 166 -2.92 -17.79 0.49
CA PHE A 166 -3.22 -17.08 1.73
C PHE A 166 -4.64 -16.53 1.79
N LEU A 167 -5.47 -16.71 0.76
CA LEU A 167 -6.81 -16.09 0.65
C LEU A 167 -7.66 -16.16 1.93
N GLU A 168 -7.69 -17.31 2.59
CA GLU A 168 -8.43 -17.53 3.85
C GLU A 168 -7.92 -16.67 5.02
N LYS A 169 -6.70 -16.14 4.92
CA LYS A 169 -6.05 -15.25 5.89
C LYS A 169 -6.19 -13.77 5.49
N LEU A 170 -6.62 -13.47 4.26
CA LEU A 170 -6.71 -12.09 3.78
C LEU A 170 -8.07 -11.48 4.12
N LEU A 171 -9.13 -12.27 4.07
CA LEU A 171 -10.50 -11.89 4.42
C LEU A 171 -11.03 -10.61 3.70
N PRO A 172 -10.85 -10.45 2.37
CA PRO A 172 -11.30 -9.23 1.67
C PRO A 172 -12.83 -9.04 1.73
N GLU A 173 -13.59 -10.13 1.79
CA GLU A 173 -15.06 -10.08 1.91
C GLU A 173 -15.55 -9.45 3.22
N ASN A 174 -14.79 -9.61 4.32
CA ASN A 174 -15.14 -8.96 5.59
C ASN A 174 -15.05 -7.44 5.45
N PHE A 175 -14.03 -6.95 4.75
CA PHE A 175 -13.86 -5.52 4.49
C PHE A 175 -14.94 -4.98 3.56
N VAL A 176 -15.27 -5.70 2.48
CA VAL A 176 -16.36 -5.29 1.56
C VAL A 176 -17.68 -5.16 2.29
N LYS A 177 -18.03 -6.12 3.17
CA LYS A 177 -19.24 -6.04 4.00
C LYS A 177 -19.20 -4.83 4.94
N ALA A 178 -18.05 -4.51 5.52
CA ALA A 178 -17.90 -3.33 6.38
C ALA A 178 -18.03 -2.03 5.57
N CYS A 179 -17.49 -1.96 4.35
CA CYS A 179 -17.70 -0.82 3.44
C CYS A 179 -19.17 -0.61 3.13
N GLN A 180 -19.89 -1.67 2.77
CA GLN A 180 -21.32 -1.61 2.49
C GLN A 180 -22.14 -1.10 3.68
N ALA A 181 -21.81 -1.53 4.90
CA ALA A 181 -22.50 -1.11 6.11
C ALA A 181 -22.39 0.40 6.42
N VAL A 182 -21.33 1.06 5.95
CA VAL A 182 -21.09 2.50 6.16
C VAL A 182 -21.20 3.31 4.86
N ASN A 183 -21.69 2.71 3.78
CA ASN A 183 -21.77 3.31 2.44
C ASN A 183 -20.41 3.84 1.90
N MET A 184 -19.30 3.18 2.25
CA MET A 184 -17.99 3.48 1.67
C MET A 184 -17.86 2.82 0.29
N PRO A 185 -17.50 3.56 -0.77
CA PRO A 185 -17.23 2.97 -2.07
C PRO A 185 -16.06 1.98 -2.01
N VAL A 186 -16.28 0.76 -2.49
CA VAL A 186 -15.23 -0.25 -2.64
C VAL A 186 -15.45 -1.08 -3.88
N VAL A 187 -14.38 -1.34 -4.61
CA VAL A 187 -14.34 -2.27 -5.74
C VAL A 187 -13.38 -3.40 -5.37
N LEU A 188 -13.91 -4.61 -5.19
CA LEU A 188 -13.12 -5.83 -5.05
C LEU A 188 -13.07 -6.57 -6.39
N GLN A 189 -11.90 -6.60 -7.00
CA GLN A 189 -11.63 -7.31 -8.24
C GLN A 189 -11.05 -8.69 -7.92
N LYS A 190 -11.82 -9.74 -8.23
CA LYS A 190 -11.40 -11.14 -8.08
C LYS A 190 -10.72 -11.60 -9.36
N ARG A 191 -9.45 -11.99 -9.26
CA ARG A 191 -8.62 -12.34 -10.41
C ARG A 191 -8.38 -13.85 -10.43
N GLU A 192 -9.15 -14.55 -11.27
CA GLU A 192 -9.05 -16.00 -11.44
C GLU A 192 -7.67 -16.43 -11.96
N GLY A 193 -7.09 -17.47 -11.35
CA GLY A 193 -5.78 -17.99 -11.73
C GLY A 193 -4.57 -17.20 -11.22
N TYR A 194 -4.77 -16.05 -10.56
CA TYR A 194 -3.68 -15.23 -10.01
C TYR A 194 -3.39 -15.58 -8.55
N ASP A 195 -2.10 -15.56 -8.21
CA ASP A 195 -1.56 -15.90 -6.89
C ASP A 195 -1.27 -14.64 -6.04
N HIS A 196 -0.41 -14.78 -5.03
CA HIS A 196 0.03 -13.69 -4.14
C HIS A 196 1.28 -12.93 -4.67
N GLY A 197 1.85 -13.37 -5.80
CA GLY A 197 3.19 -12.98 -6.23
C GLY A 197 3.26 -11.63 -6.95
N TYR A 198 4.47 -11.18 -7.25
CA TYR A 198 4.66 -9.97 -8.05
C TYR A 198 4.23 -10.13 -9.51
N TYR A 199 4.04 -11.34 -10.04
CA TYR A 199 3.42 -11.53 -11.36
C TYR A 199 1.96 -11.05 -11.37
N PHE A 200 1.21 -11.38 -10.31
CA PHE A 200 -0.13 -10.84 -10.09
C PHE A 200 -0.11 -9.31 -9.99
N ILE A 201 0.74 -8.76 -9.12
CA ILE A 201 0.86 -7.29 -8.95
C ILE A 201 1.24 -6.62 -10.27
N ALA A 202 2.26 -7.11 -10.97
CA ALA A 202 2.75 -6.52 -12.21
C ALA A 202 1.71 -6.54 -13.33
N THR A 203 0.81 -7.52 -13.32
CA THR A 203 -0.29 -7.60 -14.30
C THR A 203 -1.26 -6.42 -14.14
N PHE A 204 -1.54 -5.99 -12.91
CA PHE A 204 -2.62 -5.05 -12.60
C PHE A 204 -2.14 -3.72 -12.01
N ILE A 205 -0.83 -3.52 -11.80
CA ILE A 205 -0.30 -2.27 -11.24
C ILE A 205 -0.64 -1.04 -12.08
N TYR A 206 -0.73 -1.20 -13.41
CA TYR A 206 -1.12 -0.12 -14.31
C TYR A 206 -2.53 0.39 -13.96
N ASP A 207 -3.47 -0.52 -13.68
CA ASP A 207 -4.84 -0.18 -13.31
C ASP A 207 -4.90 0.56 -11.97
N HIS A 208 -4.08 0.15 -10.99
CA HIS A 208 -4.00 0.82 -9.69
C HIS A 208 -3.41 2.23 -9.81
N ILE A 209 -2.34 2.42 -10.58
CA ILE A 209 -1.75 3.74 -10.80
C ILE A 209 -2.75 4.64 -11.54
N ARG A 210 -3.44 4.09 -12.55
CA ARG A 210 -4.52 4.80 -13.26
C ARG A 210 -5.67 5.19 -12.33
N HIS A 211 -6.10 4.28 -11.45
CA HIS A 211 -7.11 4.56 -10.43
C HIS A 211 -6.68 5.74 -9.56
N HIS A 212 -5.48 5.72 -8.99
CA HIS A 212 -4.97 6.82 -8.17
C HIS A 212 -4.90 8.14 -8.93
N TYR A 213 -4.40 8.12 -10.17
CA TYR A 213 -4.24 9.29 -11.01
C TYR A 213 -5.55 10.09 -11.18
N GLN A 214 -6.71 9.41 -11.28
CA GLN A 214 -8.01 10.06 -11.42
C GLN A 214 -8.34 11.00 -10.25
N TYR A 215 -7.85 10.71 -9.05
CA TYR A 215 -8.08 11.51 -7.84
C TYR A 215 -6.93 12.47 -7.52
N LEU A 216 -5.78 12.28 -8.16
CA LEU A 216 -4.59 13.12 -8.00
C LEU A 216 -4.52 14.26 -9.02
N LYS A 217 -5.33 14.20 -10.09
CA LYS A 217 -5.63 15.35 -10.96
C LYS A 217 -6.52 16.35 -10.20
N ALA A 218 -5.92 17.22 -9.41
CA ALA A 218 -6.60 18.38 -8.84
C ALA A 218 -5.84 19.64 -9.22
#